data_AF-A0A1M7B3Z6-F1
#
_entry.id   AF-A0A1M7B3Z6-F1
#
_cell.length_a   1.000
_cell.length_b   1.000
_cell.length_c   1.000
_cell.angle_alpha   90.00
_cell.angle_beta   90.00
_cell.angle_gamma   90.00
#
_symmetry.space_group_name_H-M   'P 1'
#
loop_
_entity.id
_entity.type
_entity.pdbx_description
1 polymer ?
#
loop_
_entity_poly.entity_id
_entity_poly.type
_entity_poly.pdbx_seq_one_letter_code
_entity_poly.pdbx_strand_id
1 'polypeptide(L)'
;MVKYNAGKRQFEELQAFLTHASTLLHTCGWHKLLGDQRAMVAFTEEERLWINNNWLTDAHNKDKAIYAAILIAHDVFARLSMNLVMTQNKESSLTYRLFEDETAAAAWLQQLA
;
A
#
# COMPACT_ATOMS: atom_id res chain seq x y z
N MET A 1 5.07 -14.54 1.52
CA MET A 1 4.67 -13.75 0.34
C MET A 1 3.17 -13.93 0.14
N VAL A 2 2.40 -12.84 0.12
CA VAL A 2 0.96 -12.87 -0.21
C VAL A 2 0.82 -12.57 -1.70
N LYS A 3 -0.05 -13.30 -2.42
CA LYS A 3 -0.30 -13.07 -3.85
C LYS A 3 -1.66 -12.42 -4.05
N TYR A 4 -1.71 -11.37 -4.86
CA TYR A 4 -2.97 -10.72 -5.24
C TYR A 4 -3.77 -11.65 -6.16
N ASN A 5 -5.06 -11.83 -5.84
CA ASN A 5 -6.00 -12.51 -6.73
C ASN A 5 -6.80 -11.46 -7.52
N ALA A 6 -6.81 -11.59 -8.84
CA ALA A 6 -7.46 -10.61 -9.71
C ALA A 6 -8.99 -10.65 -9.54
N GLY A 7 -9.62 -9.48 -9.57
CA GLY A 7 -11.06 -9.33 -9.40
C GLY A 7 -11.42 -8.13 -8.54
N LYS A 8 -12.74 -7.91 -8.39
CA LYS A 8 -13.28 -6.89 -7.49
C LYS A 8 -13.08 -7.36 -6.05
N ARG A 9 -12.38 -6.55 -5.26
CA ARG A 9 -12.22 -6.80 -3.83
C ARG A 9 -13.55 -6.59 -3.12
N GLN A 10 -13.80 -7.41 -2.10
CA GLN A 10 -14.82 -7.09 -1.11
C GLN A 10 -14.23 -6.10 -0.12
N PHE A 11 -15.05 -5.14 0.31
CA PHE A 11 -14.56 -4.05 1.16
C PHE A 11 -14.09 -4.58 2.51
N GLU A 12 -14.84 -5.49 3.13
CA GLU A 12 -14.51 -6.10 4.41
C GLU A 12 -13.22 -6.93 4.36
N GLU A 13 -12.98 -7.62 3.23
CA GLU A 13 -11.73 -8.36 3.01
C GLU A 13 -10.52 -7.43 2.89
N LEU A 14 -10.68 -6.29 2.21
CA LEU A 14 -9.63 -5.27 2.14
C LEU A 14 -9.31 -4.73 3.54
N GLN A 15 -10.34 -4.39 4.32
CA GLN A 15 -10.17 -3.87 5.67
C GLN A 15 -9.42 -4.87 6.55
N ALA A 16 -9.92 -6.12 6.61
CA ALA A 16 -9.31 -7.18 7.38
C ALA A 16 -7.85 -7.42 6.97
N PHE A 17 -7.59 -7.49 5.66
CA PHE A 17 -6.25 -7.70 5.13
C PHE A 17 -5.29 -6.58 5.55
N LEU A 18 -5.66 -5.31 5.34
CA LEU A 18 -4.80 -4.16 5.65
C LEU A 18 -4.58 -4.00 7.16
N THR A 19 -5.59 -4.25 7.98
CA THR A 19 -5.46 -4.25 9.44
C THR A 19 -4.49 -5.35 9.90
N HIS A 20 -4.68 -6.59 9.45
CA HIS A 20 -3.79 -7.69 9.84
C HIS A 20 -2.36 -7.51 9.32
N ALA A 21 -2.19 -7.02 8.09
CA ALA A 21 -0.88 -6.68 7.55
C ALA A 21 -0.18 -5.60 8.39
N SER A 22 -0.90 -4.55 8.79
CA SER A 22 -0.38 -3.49 9.68
C SER A 22 0.02 -4.00 11.06
N THR A 23 -0.74 -4.93 11.63
CA THR A 23 -0.38 -5.58 12.89
C THR A 23 0.89 -6.41 12.71
N LEU A 24 0.98 -7.22 11.65
CA LEU A 24 2.14 -8.07 11.38
C LEU A 24 3.42 -7.24 11.18
N LEU A 25 3.35 -6.16 10.41
CA LEU A 25 4.49 -5.25 10.21
C LEU A 25 5.00 -4.72 11.55
N HIS A 26 4.07 -4.27 12.40
CA HIS A 26 4.41 -3.73 13.70
C HIS A 26 5.03 -4.79 14.63
N THR A 27 4.39 -5.96 14.78
CA THR A 27 4.87 -7.01 15.70
C THR A 27 6.20 -7.61 15.28
N CYS A 28 6.47 -7.68 13.97
CA CYS A 28 7.76 -8.15 13.45
C CYS A 28 8.82 -7.03 13.32
N GLY A 29 8.48 -5.78 13.65
CA GLY A 29 9.37 -4.63 13.44
C GLY A 29 9.70 -4.34 11.97
N TRP A 30 8.90 -4.89 11.05
CA TRP A 30 9.03 -4.66 9.61
C TRP A 30 8.45 -3.30 9.24
N HIS A 31 9.17 -2.61 8.38
CA HIS A 31 8.84 -1.25 7.97
C HIS A 31 9.05 -1.06 6.45
N LYS A 32 9.17 -2.17 5.71
CA LYS A 32 9.40 -2.21 4.26
C LYS A 32 8.35 -3.11 3.63
N LEU A 33 7.73 -2.64 2.55
CA LEU A 33 6.64 -3.30 1.85
C LEU A 33 6.89 -3.25 0.34
N LEU A 34 6.68 -4.37 -0.34
CA LEU A 34 6.58 -4.43 -1.80
C LEU A 34 5.15 -4.82 -2.16
N GLY A 35 4.41 -3.91 -2.78
CA GLY A 35 3.04 -4.11 -3.22
C GLY A 35 2.96 -4.27 -4.74
N ASP A 36 2.49 -5.43 -5.21
CA ASP A 36 2.24 -5.63 -6.63
C ASP A 36 0.80 -5.23 -6.99
N GLN A 37 0.64 -4.10 -7.68
CA GLN A 37 -0.67 -3.60 -8.11
C GLN A 37 -0.92 -3.84 -9.61
N ARG A 38 -0.06 -4.57 -10.33
CA ARG A 38 -0.15 -4.74 -11.79
C ARG A 38 -1.52 -5.23 -12.26
N ALA A 39 -2.12 -6.16 -11.51
CA ALA A 39 -3.45 -6.72 -11.75
C ALA A 39 -4.58 -6.08 -10.93
N MET A 40 -4.28 -4.99 -10.21
CA MET A 40 -5.22 -4.35 -9.30
C MET A 40 -6.33 -3.64 -10.07
N VAL A 41 -7.57 -3.81 -9.61
CA VAL A 41 -8.70 -2.97 -10.04
C VAL A 41 -8.76 -1.69 -9.21
N ALA A 42 -9.31 -0.61 -9.79
CA ALA A 42 -9.41 0.67 -9.12
C ALA A 42 -10.09 0.60 -7.75
N PHE A 43 -9.58 1.37 -6.79
CA PHE A 43 -10.24 1.54 -5.51
C PHE A 43 -11.55 2.32 -5.71
N THR A 44 -12.62 1.77 -5.13
CA THR A 44 -13.86 2.48 -4.88
C THR A 44 -13.62 3.66 -3.94
N GLU A 45 -14.56 4.58 -3.90
CA GLU A 45 -14.47 5.74 -2.99
C GLU A 45 -14.45 5.32 -1.52
N GLU A 46 -15.31 4.36 -1.14
CA GLU A 46 -15.37 3.80 0.20
C GLU A 46 -14.03 3.18 0.62
N GLU A 47 -13.41 2.38 -0.25
CA GLU A 47 -12.06 1.82 -0.01
C GLU A 47 -11.03 2.93 0.21
N ARG A 48 -11.00 3.96 -0.65
CA ARG A 48 -10.03 5.06 -0.51
C ARG A 48 -10.20 5.83 0.80
N LEU A 49 -11.43 6.16 1.16
CA LEU A 49 -11.74 6.89 2.40
C LEU A 49 -11.31 6.08 3.62
N TRP A 50 -11.60 4.78 3.64
CA TRP A 50 -11.20 3.93 4.75
C TRP A 50 -9.67 3.80 4.86
N ILE A 51 -8.98 3.56 3.75
CA ILE A 51 -7.51 3.49 3.71
C ILE A 51 -6.91 4.77 4.29
N ASN A 52 -7.39 5.93 3.85
CA ASN A 52 -6.86 7.22 4.28
C ASN A 52 -7.11 7.50 5.77
N ASN A 53 -8.35 7.27 6.23
CA ASN A 53 -8.77 7.71 7.56
C ASN A 53 -8.35 6.75 8.66
N ASN A 54 -8.20 5.45 8.34
CA ASN A 54 -7.92 4.41 9.32
C ASN A 54 -6.50 3.89 9.13
N TRP A 55 -6.21 3.28 7.99
CA TRP A 55 -4.96 2.53 7.81
C TRP A 55 -3.72 3.42 7.79
N LEU A 56 -3.75 4.52 7.02
CA LEU A 56 -2.62 5.45 6.89
C LEU A 56 -2.43 6.32 8.13
N THR A 57 -3.52 6.75 8.77
CA THR A 57 -3.48 7.45 10.05
C THR A 57 -2.88 6.57 11.16
N ASP A 58 -3.27 5.30 11.22
CA ASP A 58 -2.73 4.35 12.21
C ASP A 58 -1.24 4.04 11.97
N ALA A 59 -0.79 4.08 10.70
CA ALA A 59 0.63 3.97 10.38
C ALA A 59 1.43 5.21 10.81
N HIS A 60 0.83 6.41 10.75
CA HIS A 60 1.45 7.65 11.23
C HIS A 60 1.75 7.61 12.73
N ASN A 61 0.88 6.99 13.53
CA ASN A 61 1.04 6.91 14.99
C ASN A 61 2.14 5.93 15.45
N LYS A 62 2.88 5.29 14.53
CA LYS A 62 3.94 4.33 14.85
C LYS A 62 5.32 4.98 14.69
N ASP A 63 6.24 4.66 15.61
CA ASP A 63 7.58 5.27 15.72
C ASP A 63 8.50 5.11 14.49
N LYS A 64 8.15 4.23 13.54
CA LYS A 64 8.96 3.97 12.35
C LYS A 64 8.19 4.30 11.08
N ALA A 65 8.82 5.12 10.25
CA ALA A 65 8.38 5.35 8.88
C ALA A 65 8.30 4.02 8.12
N ILE A 66 7.19 3.81 7.43
CA ILE A 66 7.02 2.65 6.55
C ILE A 66 7.48 3.07 5.15
N TYR A 67 8.16 2.17 4.44
CA TYR A 67 8.56 2.35 3.05
C TYR A 67 7.82 1.35 2.16
N ALA A 68 7.07 1.85 1.18
CA ALA A 68 6.31 1.03 0.25
C ALA A 68 6.82 1.20 -1.19
N ALA A 69 7.37 0.13 -1.75
CA ALA A 69 7.65 0.02 -3.17
C ALA A 69 6.43 -0.59 -3.87
N ILE A 70 5.85 0.14 -4.82
CA ILE A 70 4.61 -0.26 -5.48
C ILE A 70 4.88 -0.51 -6.96
N LEU A 71 4.60 -1.73 -7.42
CA LEU A 71 4.55 -2.03 -8.86
C LEU A 71 3.26 -1.47 -9.42
N ILE A 72 3.40 -0.57 -10.39
CA ILE A 72 2.30 0.23 -10.90
C ILE A 72 1.24 -0.63 -11.58
N ALA A 73 -0.03 -0.31 -11.37
CA ALA A 73 -1.13 -1.00 -12.04
C ALA A 73 -1.08 -0.82 -13.56
N HIS A 74 -1.39 -1.88 -14.32
CA HIS A 74 -1.53 -1.76 -15.78
C HIS A 74 -2.77 -0.92 -16.14
N ASP A 75 -3.85 -1.06 -15.36
CA ASP A 75 -5.08 -0.28 -15.51
C ASP A 75 -4.85 1.20 -15.14
N VAL A 76 -5.22 2.11 -16.05
CA VAL A 76 -5.07 3.58 -15.87
C VAL A 76 -5.97 4.10 -14.73
N PHE A 77 -7.18 3.57 -14.57
CA PHE A 77 -8.09 3.95 -13.50
C PHE A 77 -7.60 3.44 -12.15
N ALA A 78 -7.00 2.25 -12.12
CA ALA A 78 -6.36 1.75 -10.90
C ALA A 78 -5.21 2.66 -10.46
N ARG A 79 -4.35 3.06 -11.40
CA ARG A 79 -3.29 4.06 -11.16
C ARG A 79 -3.84 5.38 -10.63
N LEU A 80 -4.90 5.90 -11.24
CA LEU A 80 -5.52 7.16 -10.81
C LEU A 80 -6.06 7.04 -9.38
N SER A 81 -6.75 5.94 -9.07
CA SER A 81 -7.32 5.71 -7.73
C SER A 81 -6.25 5.62 -6.64
N MET A 82 -5.08 5.03 -6.94
CA MET A 82 -3.95 4.97 -6.01
C MET A 82 -3.29 6.34 -5.81
N ASN A 83 -3.12 7.12 -6.88
CA ASN A 83 -2.60 8.48 -6.77
C ASN A 83 -3.50 9.36 -5.88
N LEU A 84 -4.83 9.19 -5.97
CA LEU A 84 -5.76 9.89 -5.08
C LEU A 84 -5.50 9.56 -3.61
N VAL A 85 -5.32 8.29 -3.26
CA VAL A 85 -4.93 7.88 -1.89
C VAL A 85 -3.63 8.56 -1.45
N MET A 86 -2.59 8.55 -2.29
CA MET A 86 -1.30 9.17 -1.97
C MET A 86 -1.40 10.68 -1.75
N THR A 87 -2.15 11.39 -2.62
CA THR A 87 -2.27 12.85 -2.55
C THR A 87 -3.12 13.34 -1.38
N GLN A 88 -4.07 12.52 -0.91
CA GLN A 88 -4.95 12.83 0.21
C GLN A 88 -4.27 12.65 1.58
N ASN A 89 -3.11 12.00 1.64
CA ASN A 89 -2.43 11.64 2.89
C ASN A 89 -0.97 12.12 2.95
N LYS A 90 -0.75 13.41 2.65
CA LYS A 90 0.58 14.04 2.64
C LYS A 90 1.29 14.06 3.99
N GLU A 91 0.55 13.89 5.09
CA GLU A 91 1.10 13.89 6.45
C GLU A 91 1.40 12.48 7.00
N SER A 92 1.09 11.42 6.25
CA SER A 92 1.42 10.05 6.68
C SER A 92 2.95 9.82 6.74
N SER A 93 3.42 9.08 7.74
CA SER A 93 4.84 8.67 7.87
C SER A 93 5.26 7.62 6.82
N LEU A 94 4.40 7.34 5.84
CA LEU A 94 4.57 6.33 4.82
C LEU A 94 5.21 6.96 3.58
N THR A 95 6.40 6.46 3.23
CA THR A 95 7.12 6.84 2.01
C THR A 95 6.80 5.83 0.91
N TYR A 96 6.06 6.26 -0.10
CA TYR A 96 5.72 5.45 -1.26
C TYR A 96 6.64 5.76 -2.44
N ARG A 97 7.04 4.74 -3.20
CA ARG A 97 7.69 4.91 -4.49
C ARG A 97 7.13 3.92 -5.51
N LEU A 98 6.85 4.42 -6.71
CA LEU A 98 6.30 3.64 -7.82
C LEU A 98 7.43 3.07 -8.69
N PHE A 99 7.23 1.84 -9.18
CA PHE A 99 8.15 1.12 -10.04
C PHE A 99 7.39 0.39 -11.15
N GLU A 100 8.07 0.16 -12.28
CA GLU A 100 7.56 -0.67 -13.37
C GLU A 100 7.97 -2.15 -13.20
N ASP A 101 9.14 -2.39 -12.61
CA ASP A 101 9.71 -3.71 -12.44
C ASP A 101 10.01 -4.07 -10.96
N GLU A 102 9.88 -5.36 -10.66
CA GLU A 102 10.08 -5.91 -9.32
C GLU A 102 11.53 -5.83 -8.85
N THR A 103 12.49 -5.93 -9.77
CA THR A 103 13.91 -5.91 -9.44
C THR A 103 14.34 -4.54 -8.91
N ALA A 104 13.95 -3.46 -9.57
CA ALA A 104 14.22 -2.10 -9.14
C ALA A 104 13.49 -1.77 -7.82
N ALA A 105 12.25 -2.23 -7.66
CA ALA A 105 11.48 -2.07 -6.43
C ALA A 105 12.18 -2.73 -5.23
N ALA A 106 12.61 -3.98 -5.39
CA ALA A 106 13.33 -4.72 -4.36
C ALA A 106 14.69 -4.10 -4.05
N ALA A 107 15.45 -3.71 -5.08
CA ALA A 107 16.75 -3.06 -4.91
C ALA A 107 16.64 -1.75 -4.11
N TRP A 108 15.61 -0.94 -4.38
CA TRP A 108 15.38 0.28 -3.62
C TRP A 108 15.06 0.00 -2.14
N LEU A 109 14.21 -1.00 -1.85
CA LEU A 109 13.91 -1.37 -0.46
C LEU A 109 15.16 -1.86 0.30
N GLN A 110 16.07 -2.56 -0.37
CA GLN A 110 17.32 -3.03 0.22
C GLN A 110 18.31 -1.90 0.52
N GLN A 111 18.25 -0.78 -0.21
CA GLN A 111 19.11 0.39 0.02
C GLN A 111 18.69 1.22 1.23
N LEU A 112 17.43 1.10 1.65
CA LEU A 112 16.93 1.77 2.84
C LEU A 112 17.44 1.02 4.07
N ALA A 113 17.89 1.73 5.10
CA ALA A 113 18.38 1.15 6.35
C ALA A 113 17.22 0.54 7.14
#